data_AF-A0A516X6K6-F1
#
_entry.id   AF-A0A516X6K6-F1
#
_cell.length_a   1.000
_cell.length_b   1.000
_cell.length_c   1.000
_cell.angle_alpha   90.00
_cell.angle_beta   90.00
_cell.angle_gamma   90.00
#
_symmetry.space_group_name_H-M   'P 1'
#
loop_
_entity.id
_entity.type
_entity.pdbx_description
1 polymer ?
#
loop_
_entity_poly.entity_id
_entity_poly.type
_entity_poly.pdbx_seq_one_letter_code
_entity_poly.pdbx_strand_id
1 'polypeptide(L)'
;MEVGPAGVLAPDGLRQWLADRGEPCGDARAALAAVERRLPEALADPELGPMVENEAALLLGAVLVTAVDGARWIVWPNGHPVVRIGHTELDVSAIAHDYVCRQGEPLTAVVDRYRR
;
A
#
# COMPACT_ATOMS: atom_id res chain seq x y z
N MET A 1 20.04 -13.43 -20.48
CA MET A 1 20.05 -12.51 -19.33
C MET A 1 18.69 -12.64 -18.67
N GLU A 2 18.61 -13.47 -17.64
CA GLU A 2 17.41 -13.56 -16.81
C GLU A 2 17.23 -12.21 -16.12
N VAL A 3 16.11 -11.55 -16.40
CA VAL A 3 15.60 -10.52 -15.50
C VAL A 3 15.28 -11.26 -14.19
N GLY A 4 15.99 -10.93 -13.11
CA GLY A 4 15.65 -11.45 -11.78
C GLY A 4 14.19 -11.16 -11.47
N PRO A 5 13.49 -11.99 -10.67
CA PRO A 5 12.07 -11.77 -10.38
C PRO A 5 11.96 -10.35 -9.84
N ALA A 6 11.10 -9.54 -10.46
CA ALA A 6 10.86 -8.13 -10.14
C ALA A 6 11.30 -7.80 -8.70
N GLY A 7 12.44 -7.11 -8.56
CA GLY A 7 12.97 -6.72 -7.26
C GLY A 7 11.83 -6.11 -6.46
N VAL A 8 11.47 -6.78 -5.36
CA VAL A 8 10.23 -6.57 -4.61
C VAL A 8 10.06 -5.08 -4.34
N LEU A 9 9.11 -4.44 -5.02
CA LEU A 9 8.64 -3.12 -4.62
C LEU A 9 7.94 -3.31 -3.29
N ALA A 10 8.65 -3.05 -2.20
CA ALA A 10 8.15 -3.07 -0.84
C ALA A 10 8.04 -1.61 -0.34
N PRO A 11 7.10 -1.33 0.58
CA PRO A 11 6.96 -0.01 1.19
C PRO A 11 8.06 0.24 2.25
N ASP A 12 9.33 0.02 1.90
CA ASP A 12 10.43 0.01 2.86
C ASP A 12 10.67 1.38 3.50
N GLY A 13 10.49 2.46 2.74
CA GLY A 13 10.61 3.83 3.25
C GLY A 13 9.51 4.13 4.27
N LEU A 14 8.26 3.81 3.95
CA LEU A 14 7.12 4.03 4.85
C LEU A 14 7.16 3.11 6.06
N ARG A 15 7.58 1.85 5.91
CA ARG A 15 7.75 0.92 7.03
C ARG A 15 8.84 1.39 7.98
N GLN A 16 10.00 1.81 7.46
CA GLN A 16 11.07 2.35 8.29
C GLN A 16 10.60 3.60 9.04
N TRP A 17 9.93 4.52 8.32
CA TRP A 17 9.39 5.74 8.91
C TRP A 17 8.38 5.49 10.04
N LEU A 18 7.56 4.44 9.92
CA LEU A 18 6.64 3.97 10.98
C LEU A 18 7.41 3.33 12.15
N ALA A 19 8.39 2.48 11.85
CA ALA A 19 9.20 1.78 12.85
C ALA A 19 9.98 2.76 13.73
N ASP A 20 10.57 3.80 13.14
CA ASP A 20 11.29 4.87 13.84
C ASP A 20 10.40 5.64 14.83
N ARG A 21 9.08 5.57 14.63
CA ARG A 21 8.06 6.20 15.48
C ARG A 21 7.35 5.21 16.41
N GLY A 22 7.86 3.98 16.52
CA GLY A 22 7.31 2.94 17.38
C GLY A 22 5.91 2.49 16.96
N GLU A 23 5.58 2.60 15.68
CA GLU A 23 4.25 2.26 15.16
C GLU A 23 4.22 1.00 14.32
N PRO A 24 3.04 0.37 14.17
CA PRO A 24 2.92 -0.86 13.41
C PRO A 24 3.45 -0.67 11.99
N CYS A 25 4.45 -1.45 11.60
CA CYS A 25 5.17 -1.30 10.34
C CYS A 25 5.19 -2.61 9.50
N GLY A 26 4.42 -3.61 9.90
CA GLY A 26 4.27 -4.88 9.16
C GLY A 26 3.12 -4.88 8.16
N ASP A 27 2.86 -6.03 7.55
CA ASP A 27 1.80 -6.22 6.54
C ASP A 27 0.44 -6.48 7.16
N ALA A 28 0.03 -5.58 8.06
CA ALA A 28 -1.24 -5.65 8.75
C ALA A 28 -2.04 -4.35 8.60
N ARG A 29 -3.36 -4.47 8.71
CA ARG A 29 -4.30 -3.33 8.75
C ARG A 29 -3.90 -2.26 9.77
N ALA A 30 -3.24 -2.64 10.86
CA ALA A 30 -2.74 -1.71 11.87
C ALA A 30 -1.69 -0.73 11.32
N ALA A 31 -0.85 -1.16 10.37
CA ALA A 31 0.12 -0.28 9.72
C ALA A 31 -0.56 0.76 8.83
N LEU A 32 -1.55 0.34 8.03
CA LEU A 32 -2.37 1.30 7.25
C LEU A 32 -3.05 2.32 8.16
N ALA A 33 -3.62 1.88 9.29
CA ALA A 33 -4.25 2.79 10.23
C ALA A 33 -3.24 3.81 10.83
N ALA A 34 -1.97 3.42 11.00
CA ALA A 34 -0.91 4.32 11.45
C ALA A 34 -0.55 5.36 10.39
N VAL A 35 -0.45 4.93 9.12
CA VAL A 35 -0.27 5.83 7.97
C VAL A 35 -1.40 6.84 7.88
N GLU A 36 -2.66 6.40 7.93
CA GLU A 36 -3.82 7.28 7.82
C GLU A 36 -3.85 8.35 8.92
N ARG A 37 -3.55 7.97 10.17
CA ARG A 37 -3.49 8.92 11.29
C ARG A 37 -2.38 9.94 11.15
N ARG A 38 -1.30 9.61 10.44
CA ARG A 38 -0.11 10.46 10.31
C ARG A 38 0.15 10.94 8.90
N LEU A 39 -0.82 10.83 8.02
CA LEU A 39 -0.67 11.25 6.63
C LEU A 39 -0.15 12.70 6.49
N PRO A 40 -0.60 13.69 7.29
CA PRO A 40 -0.05 15.05 7.20
C PRO A 40 1.44 15.12 7.57
N GLU A 41 1.90 14.31 8.53
CA GLU A 41 3.30 14.26 8.94
C GLU A 41 4.16 13.56 7.88
N ALA A 42 3.67 12.45 7.33
CA ALA A 42 4.34 11.70 6.27
C ALA A 42 4.49 12.53 4.99
N LEU A 43 3.48 13.33 4.64
CA LEU A 43 3.52 14.26 3.50
C LEU A 43 4.51 15.42 3.72
N ALA A 44 4.69 15.87 4.96
CA ALA A 44 5.60 16.95 5.31
C ALA A 44 7.06 16.49 5.48
N ASP A 45 7.28 15.17 5.55
CA ASP A 45 8.60 14.58 5.66
C ASP A 45 9.39 14.77 4.35
N PRO A 46 10.62 15.32 4.38
CA PRO A 46 11.37 15.63 3.18
C PRO A 46 11.86 14.39 2.42
N GLU A 47 12.03 13.26 3.11
CA GLU A 47 12.52 12.01 2.51
C GLU A 47 11.34 11.13 2.06
N LEU A 48 10.33 10.98 2.93
CA LEU A 48 9.17 10.14 2.65
C LEU A 48 8.11 10.85 1.78
N GLY A 49 7.89 12.15 1.96
CA GLY A 49 6.82 12.91 1.29
C GLY A 49 6.77 12.74 -0.23
N PRO A 50 7.89 12.82 -0.97
CA PRO A 50 7.92 12.61 -2.42
C PRO A 50 7.48 11.22 -2.88
N MET A 51 7.55 10.22 -2.01
CA MET A 51 7.24 8.81 -2.33
C MET A 51 6.04 8.25 -1.54
N VAL A 52 5.44 9.03 -0.65
CA VAL A 52 4.41 8.54 0.30
C VAL A 52 3.22 7.91 -0.41
N GLU A 53 2.80 8.44 -1.56
CA GLU A 53 1.69 7.87 -2.34
C GLU A 53 2.05 6.46 -2.85
N ASN A 54 3.23 6.31 -3.44
CA ASN A 54 3.71 5.02 -3.96
C ASN A 54 3.90 4.01 -2.82
N GLU A 55 4.52 4.43 -1.72
CA GLU A 55 4.73 3.59 -0.55
C GLU A 55 3.40 3.15 0.08
N ALA A 56 2.41 4.06 0.14
CA ALA A 56 1.07 3.73 0.63
C ALA A 56 0.36 2.70 -0.28
N ALA A 57 0.52 2.81 -1.60
CA ALA A 57 0.00 1.82 -2.56
C ALA A 57 0.62 0.43 -2.34
N LEU A 58 1.94 0.37 -2.17
CA LEU A 58 2.66 -0.89 -1.92
C LEU A 58 2.26 -1.52 -0.58
N LEU A 59 2.12 -0.71 0.48
CA LEU A 59 1.64 -1.18 1.77
C LEU A 59 0.20 -1.69 1.69
N LEU A 60 -0.70 -0.96 1.02
CA LEU A 60 -2.09 -1.40 0.82
C LEU A 60 -2.11 -2.78 0.16
N GLY A 61 -1.36 -2.96 -0.93
CA GLY A 61 -1.35 -4.25 -1.61
C GLY A 61 -0.71 -5.37 -0.80
N ALA A 62 0.36 -5.09 -0.04
CA ALA A 62 0.97 -6.07 0.87
C ALA A 62 -0.01 -6.51 1.97
N VAL A 63 -0.75 -5.58 2.56
CA VAL A 63 -1.79 -5.89 3.55
C VAL A 63 -2.94 -6.67 2.92
N LEU A 64 -3.41 -6.30 1.72
CA LEU A 64 -4.48 -7.04 1.03
C LEU A 64 -4.06 -8.49 0.76
N VAL A 65 -2.86 -8.72 0.22
CA VAL A 65 -2.33 -10.07 -0.05
C VAL A 65 -2.15 -10.88 1.23
N THR A 66 -1.79 -10.23 2.34
CA THR A 66 -1.62 -10.90 3.64
C THR A 66 -2.94 -11.19 4.35
N ALA A 67 -3.92 -10.28 4.22
CA ALA A 67 -5.13 -10.29 5.05
C ALA A 67 -6.38 -10.85 4.35
N VAL A 68 -6.35 -11.02 3.03
CA VAL A 68 -7.49 -11.48 2.22
C VAL A 68 -7.15 -12.78 1.50
N ASP A 69 -7.90 -13.84 1.79
CA ASP A 69 -7.71 -15.14 1.15
C ASP A 69 -7.91 -15.05 -0.37
N GLY A 70 -6.93 -15.58 -1.11
CA GLY A 70 -6.94 -15.59 -2.57
C GLY A 70 -6.55 -14.26 -3.22
N ALA A 71 -6.21 -13.23 -2.44
CA ALA A 71 -5.60 -12.01 -2.96
C ALA A 71 -4.18 -12.28 -3.47
N ARG A 72 -3.85 -11.76 -4.65
CA ARG A 72 -2.50 -11.89 -5.22
C ARG A 72 -2.13 -10.68 -6.07
N TRP A 73 -0.83 -10.40 -6.11
CA TRP A 73 -0.26 -9.44 -7.05
C TRP A 73 -0.38 -9.92 -8.49
N ILE A 74 -0.72 -8.99 -9.38
CA ILE A 74 -0.64 -9.13 -10.82
C ILE A 74 -0.04 -7.85 -11.38
N VAL A 75 0.74 -7.97 -12.45
CA VAL A 75 1.22 -6.82 -13.22
C VAL A 75 0.42 -6.78 -14.51
N TRP A 76 -0.29 -5.68 -14.75
CA TRP A 76 -0.98 -5.48 -16.02
C TRP A 76 0.03 -5.35 -17.18
N PRO A 77 -0.39 -5.55 -18.44
CA PRO A 77 0.52 -5.45 -19.59
C PRO A 77 1.23 -4.09 -19.74
N ASN A 78 0.67 -3.03 -19.14
CA ASN A 78 1.26 -1.69 -19.10
C ASN A 78 2.27 -1.49 -17.94
N GLY A 79 2.53 -2.51 -17.14
CA GLY A 79 3.47 -2.46 -16.01
C GLY A 79 2.86 -1.98 -14.69
N HIS A 80 1.55 -1.68 -14.63
CA HIS A 80 0.91 -1.25 -13.38
C HIS A 80 0.69 -2.44 -12.42
N PRO A 81 1.08 -2.30 -11.13
CA PRO A 81 0.82 -3.32 -10.13
C PRO A 81 -0.65 -3.25 -9.67
N VAL A 82 -1.32 -4.40 -9.69
CA VAL A 82 -2.70 -4.54 -9.21
C VAL A 82 -2.82 -5.73 -8.25
N VAL A 83 -3.78 -5.66 -7.34
CA VAL A 83 -4.16 -6.80 -6.50
C VAL A 83 -5.43 -7.43 -7.05
N ARG A 84 -5.36 -8.72 -7.41
CA ARG A 84 -6.53 -9.48 -7.86
C ARG A 84 -7.12 -10.29 -6.71
N ILE A 85 -8.43 -10.15 -6.51
CA ILE A 85 -9.24 -10.87 -5.51
C ILE A 85 -10.43 -11.50 -6.23
N GLY A 86 -10.42 -12.82 -6.43
CA GLY A 86 -11.40 -13.48 -7.28
C GLY A 86 -11.40 -12.92 -8.72
N HIS A 87 -12.52 -12.30 -9.12
CA HIS A 87 -12.68 -11.63 -10.42
C HIS A 87 -12.46 -10.11 -10.36
N THR A 88 -12.17 -9.57 -9.19
CA THR A 88 -11.94 -8.14 -8.99
C THR A 88 -10.45 -7.82 -9.06
N GLU A 89 -10.11 -6.72 -9.72
CA GLU A 89 -8.76 -6.16 -9.74
C GLU A 89 -8.78 -4.77 -9.11
N LEU A 90 -7.84 -4.56 -8.20
CA LEU A 90 -7.67 -3.31 -7.47
C LEU A 90 -6.38 -2.65 -7.95
N ASP A 91 -6.49 -1.49 -8.59
CA ASP A 91 -5.37 -0.60 -8.85
C ASP A 91 -5.01 0.11 -7.54
N VAL A 92 -4.02 -0.44 -6.82
CA VAL A 92 -3.61 0.07 -5.51
C VAL A 92 -2.98 1.45 -5.61
N SER A 93 -2.36 1.79 -6.75
CA SER A 93 -1.81 3.12 -6.99
C SER A 93 -2.91 4.15 -7.15
N ALA A 94 -3.96 3.84 -7.92
CA ALA A 94 -5.12 4.72 -8.06
C ALA A 94 -5.84 4.92 -6.73
N ILE A 95 -6.02 3.85 -5.94
CA ILE A 95 -6.66 3.93 -4.62
C ILE A 95 -5.83 4.78 -3.66
N ALA A 96 -4.51 4.58 -3.61
CA ALA A 96 -3.62 5.38 -2.78
C ALA A 96 -3.60 6.85 -3.20
N HIS A 97 -3.54 7.13 -4.51
CA HIS A 97 -3.65 8.49 -5.04
C HIS A 97 -4.95 9.17 -4.62
N ASP A 98 -6.08 8.49 -4.78
CA ASP A 98 -7.38 9.04 -4.40
C ASP A 98 -7.42 9.34 -2.90
N TYR A 99 -6.92 8.43 -2.06
CA TYR A 99 -6.84 8.64 -0.61
C TYR A 99 -5.95 9.85 -0.26
N VAL A 100 -4.72 9.89 -0.78
CA VAL A 100 -3.71 10.90 -0.43
C VAL A 100 -4.07 12.28 -0.99
N CYS A 101 -4.54 12.36 -2.24
CA CYS A 101 -4.69 13.62 -2.96
C CYS A 101 -6.14 14.13 -3.07
N ARG A 102 -7.14 13.24 -2.97
CA ARG A 102 -8.54 13.57 -3.34
C ARG A 102 -9.57 13.30 -2.25
N GLN A 103 -9.13 13.00 -1.03
CA GLN A 103 -10.00 12.60 0.08
C GLN A 103 -10.81 11.32 -0.24
N GLY A 104 -10.17 10.37 -0.91
CA GLY A 104 -10.74 9.06 -1.22
C GLY A 104 -11.00 8.21 0.03
N GLU A 105 -11.55 7.00 -0.20
CA GLU A 105 -11.82 6.03 0.85
C GLU A 105 -10.54 5.72 1.67
N PRO A 106 -10.62 5.62 3.00
CA PRO A 106 -9.49 5.17 3.82
C PRO A 106 -8.96 3.80 3.36
N LEU A 107 -7.64 3.65 3.28
CA LEU A 107 -6.96 2.41 2.91
C LEU A 107 -7.38 1.23 3.79
N THR A 108 -7.64 1.48 5.08
CA THR A 108 -8.15 0.49 6.02
C THR A 108 -9.56 0.02 5.66
N ALA A 109 -10.43 0.90 5.19
CA ALA A 109 -11.79 0.56 4.75
C ALA A 109 -11.77 -0.29 3.45
N VAL A 110 -10.82 0.00 2.55
CA VAL A 110 -10.56 -0.83 1.36
C VAL A 110 -10.26 -2.27 1.79
N VAL A 111 -9.36 -2.48 2.75
CA VAL A 111 -9.03 -3.82 3.25
C VAL A 111 -10.25 -4.49 3.91
N ASP A 112 -10.95 -3.79 4.79
CA ASP A 112 -12.09 -4.34 5.54
C ASP A 112 -13.22 -4.85 4.63
N ARG A 113 -13.41 -4.24 3.45
CA ARG A 113 -14.39 -4.66 2.44
C ARG A 113 -14.13 -6.06 1.88
N TYR A 114 -12.88 -6.54 1.91
CA TYR A 114 -12.49 -7.81 1.31
C TYR A 114 -12.14 -8.92 2.32
N ARG A 115 -12.02 -8.63 3.62
CA ARG A 115 -11.69 -9.62 4.68
C ARG A 115 -12.86 -10.51 5.14
N ARG A 116 -13.90 -10.70 4.32
CA ARG A 116 -15.12 -11.44 4.73
C ARG A 116 -14.84 -12.90 5.07
#